data_AF-A0A843SFQ6-F1
#
_entry.id   AF-A0A843SFQ6-F1
#
_cell.length_a   1.000
_cell.length_b   1.000
_cell.length_c   1.000
_cell.angle_alpha   90.00
_cell.angle_beta   90.00
_cell.angle_gamma   90.00
#
_symmetry.space_group_name_H-M   'P 1'
#
loop_
_entity.id
_entity.type
_entity.pdbx_description
1 polymer ?
#
loop_
_entity_poly.entity_id
_entity_poly.type
_entity_poly.pdbx_seq_one_letter_code
_entity_poly.pdbx_strand_id
1 'polypeptide(L)'
;MIQSKATLQTGQKFSRILLLMTAAVFFCAAFSASQTFMHQRVGILAMATLFAHIGSNTTALRTPALGFQWKHMSTTPRALLLAAGMLLTLSTTMSFFDL
;
A
#
# COMPACT_ATOMS: atom_id res chain seq x y z
N MET A 1 18.83 18.48 -21.11
CA MET A 1 17.47 17.89 -20.93
C MET A 1 17.47 16.39 -20.62
N ILE A 2 18.51 15.62 -20.95
CA ILE A 2 18.58 14.15 -20.73
C ILE A 2 18.88 13.78 -19.26
N GLN A 3 19.73 14.54 -18.57
CA GLN A 3 20.04 14.33 -17.14
C GLN A 3 18.79 14.40 -16.24
N SER A 4 17.88 15.36 -16.48
CA SER A 4 16.65 15.52 -15.69
C SER A 4 15.76 14.28 -15.70
N LYS A 5 15.62 13.60 -16.85
CA LYS A 5 14.83 12.36 -16.96
C LYS A 5 15.48 11.19 -16.24
N ALA A 6 16.81 11.08 -16.29
CA ALA A 6 17.54 10.03 -15.58
C ALA A 6 17.42 10.17 -14.05
N THR A 7 17.58 11.39 -13.52
CA THR A 7 17.44 11.66 -12.09
C THR A 7 16.01 11.39 -11.58
N LEU A 8 14.99 11.75 -12.37
CA LEU A 8 13.59 11.53 -12.01
C LEU A 8 13.22 10.03 -11.99
N GLN A 9 13.75 9.24 -12.93
CA GLN A 9 13.56 7.79 -12.93
C GLN A 9 14.24 7.10 -11.74
N THR A 10 15.43 7.57 -11.34
CA THR A 10 16.12 7.07 -10.14
C THR A 10 15.34 7.42 -8.86
N GLY A 11 14.81 8.64 -8.75
CA GLY A 11 13.96 9.05 -7.63
C GLY A 11 12.67 8.21 -7.52
N GLN A 12 12.03 7.90 -8.65
CA GLN A 12 10.86 7.02 -8.68
C GLN A 12 11.19 5.60 -8.24
N LYS A 13 12.33 5.05 -8.67
CA LYS A 13 12.79 3.71 -8.23
C LYS A 13 13.05 3.69 -6.72
N PHE A 14 13.72 4.71 -6.19
CA PHE A 14 13.99 4.82 -4.76
C PHE A 14 12.69 4.93 -3.94
N SER A 15 11.74 5.76 -4.38
CA SER A 15 10.43 5.90 -3.75
C SER A 15 9.66 4.57 -3.70
N ARG A 16 9.74 3.75 -4.77
CA ARG A 16 9.15 2.39 -4.76
C ARG A 16 9.75 1.49 -3.72
N ILE A 17 11.08 1.44 -3.65
CA ILE A 17 11.78 0.60 -2.68
C ILE A 17 11.39 1.03 -1.26
N LEU A 18 11.37 2.34 -1.01
CA LEU A 18 10.96 2.87 0.29
C LEU A 18 9.53 2.47 0.65
N LEU A 19 8.57 2.62 -0.27
CA LEU A 19 7.17 2.21 -0.07
C LEU A 19 7.03 0.71 0.20
N LEU A 20 7.78 -0.14 -0.52
CA LEU A 20 7.75 -1.58 -0.30
C LEU A 20 8.40 -1.98 1.03
N MET A 21 9.46 -1.29 1.45
CA MET A 21 10.06 -1.47 2.77
C MET A 21 9.09 -1.03 3.87
N THR A 22 8.41 0.11 3.71
CA THR A 22 7.35 0.53 4.64
C THR A 22 6.22 -0.49 4.70
N ALA A 23 5.78 -1.03 3.56
CA ALA A 23 4.78 -2.10 3.53
C ALA A 23 5.24 -3.33 4.32
N ALA A 24 6.49 -3.74 4.17
CA ALA A 24 7.06 -4.87 4.90
C ALA A 24 7.13 -4.63 6.41
N VAL A 25 7.52 -3.41 6.84
CA VAL A 25 7.54 -3.04 8.26
C VAL A 25 6.14 -3.10 8.86
N PHE A 26 5.14 -2.55 8.18
CA PHE A 26 3.74 -2.61 8.64
C PHE A 26 3.21 -4.06 8.66
N PHE A 27 3.57 -4.86 7.65
CA PHE A 27 3.22 -6.27 7.63
C PHE A 27 3.79 -6.99 8.87
N CYS A 28 5.10 -6.85 9.14
CA CYS A 28 5.72 -7.42 10.33
C CYS A 28 5.07 -6.89 11.62
N ALA A 29 4.75 -5.60 11.70
CA ALA A 29 4.10 -4.99 12.86
C ALA A 29 2.72 -5.60 13.13
N ALA A 30 1.94 -5.94 12.09
CA ALA A 30 0.64 -6.59 12.24
C ALA A 30 0.74 -7.96 12.93
N PHE A 31 1.87 -8.67 12.79
CA PHE A 31 2.11 -9.98 13.40
C PHE A 31 2.94 -9.92 14.69
N SER A 32 3.74 -8.87 14.88
CA SER A 32 4.70 -8.75 15.99
C SER A 32 4.07 -8.35 17.34
N ALA A 33 2.83 -7.88 17.37
CA ALA A 33 2.29 -7.23 18.56
C ALA A 33 1.61 -8.22 19.51
N SER A 34 2.28 -8.60 20.60
CA SER A 34 1.74 -9.49 21.65
C SER A 34 0.63 -8.85 22.51
N GLN A 35 0.23 -7.60 22.26
CA GLN A 35 -0.74 -6.86 23.10
C GLN A 35 -1.72 -5.95 22.34
N THR A 36 -1.85 -6.04 21.00
CA THR A 36 -2.83 -5.22 20.25
C THR A 36 -4.13 -5.95 19.98
N PHE A 37 -5.25 -5.22 20.05
CA PHE A 37 -6.57 -5.72 19.67
C PHE A 37 -6.60 -6.17 18.20
N MET A 38 -7.41 -7.17 17.89
CA MET A 38 -7.48 -7.76 16.55
C MET A 38 -7.84 -6.73 15.46
N HIS A 39 -8.77 -5.81 15.74
CA HIS A 39 -9.13 -4.75 14.80
C HIS A 39 -7.94 -3.85 14.42
N GLN A 40 -7.02 -3.58 15.35
CA GLN A 40 -5.81 -2.78 15.09
C GLN A 40 -4.83 -3.54 14.21
N ARG A 41 -4.65 -4.85 14.44
CA ARG A 41 -3.78 -5.71 13.61
C ARG A 41 -4.28 -5.76 12.16
N VAL A 42 -5.58 -5.93 11.97
CA VAL A 42 -6.22 -5.91 10.64
C VAL A 42 -6.07 -4.54 9.99
N GLY A 43 -6.23 -3.45 10.75
CA GLY A 43 -6.01 -2.09 10.25
C GLY A 43 -4.56 -1.83 9.80
N ILE A 44 -3.57 -2.29 10.57
CA ILE A 44 -2.15 -2.21 10.20
C ILE A 44 -1.87 -3.02 8.92
N LEU A 45 -2.48 -4.20 8.78
CA LEU A 45 -2.37 -5.02 7.57
C LEU A 45 -3.02 -4.33 6.34
N ALA A 46 -4.10 -3.58 6.55
CA ALA A 46 -4.71 -2.76 5.53
C ALA A 46 -3.77 -1.63 5.06
N MET A 47 -3.05 -1.00 5.99
CA MET A 47 -2.03 0.01 5.64
C MET A 47 -0.84 -0.62 4.90
N ALA A 48 -0.38 -1.80 5.32
CA ALA A 48 0.67 -2.54 4.61
C ALA A 48 0.28 -2.81 3.15
N THR A 49 -0.95 -3.27 2.93
CA THR A 49 -1.47 -3.57 1.58
C THR A 49 -1.66 -2.30 0.73
N LEU A 50 -2.02 -1.16 1.31
CA LEU A 50 -2.03 0.14 0.62
C LEU A 50 -0.63 0.60 0.19
N PHE A 51 0.37 0.49 1.06
CA PHE A 51 1.74 0.83 0.68
C PHE A 51 2.28 -0.08 -0.43
N ALA A 52 1.98 -1.39 -0.36
CA ALA A 52 2.32 -2.34 -1.40
C ALA A 52 1.59 -2.03 -2.72
N HIS A 53 0.32 -1.60 -2.68
CA HIS A 53 -0.43 -1.15 -3.85
C HIS A 53 0.31 0.01 -4.55
N ILE A 54 0.66 1.06 -3.82
CA ILE A 54 1.32 2.25 -4.40
C ILE A 54 2.72 1.88 -4.92
N GLY A 55 3.51 1.10 -4.16
CA GLY A 55 4.86 0.69 -4.56
C GLY A 55 4.89 -0.25 -5.77
N SER A 56 3.88 -1.11 -5.93
CA SER A 56 3.76 -2.02 -7.07
C SER A 56 3.19 -1.35 -8.33
N ASN A 57 2.46 -0.24 -8.17
CA ASN A 57 1.83 0.49 -9.27
C ASN A 57 2.82 1.44 -9.99
N THR A 58 3.54 0.90 -10.97
CA THR A 58 4.47 1.67 -11.82
C THR A 58 3.80 2.85 -12.54
N THR A 59 2.52 2.70 -12.91
CA THR A 59 1.74 3.73 -13.59
C THR A 59 1.46 4.91 -12.67
N ALA A 60 1.18 4.68 -11.38
CA ALA A 60 0.94 5.76 -10.40
C ALA A 60 2.16 6.64 -10.18
N LEU A 61 3.36 6.07 -10.27
CA LEU A 61 4.59 6.82 -10.08
C LEU A 61 5.00 7.60 -11.32
N ARG A 62 4.70 7.07 -12.51
CA ARG A 62 5.02 7.72 -13.78
C ARG A 62 4.01 8.78 -14.18
N THR A 63 2.73 8.49 -13.94
CA THR A 63 1.58 9.34 -14.27
C THR A 63 0.51 9.20 -13.18
N PRO A 64 0.59 10.00 -12.09
CA PRO A 64 -0.30 9.88 -10.94
C PRO A 64 -1.78 9.92 -11.30
N ALA A 65 -2.15 10.83 -12.20
CA ALA A 65 -3.53 11.01 -12.67
C ALA A 65 -4.15 9.75 -13.32
N LEU A 66 -3.32 8.91 -13.95
CA LEU A 66 -3.75 7.68 -14.60
C LEU A 66 -3.56 6.45 -13.70
N GLY A 67 -2.55 6.44 -12.85
CA GLY A 67 -2.24 5.25 -12.06
C GLY A 67 -3.28 4.91 -11.00
N PHE A 68 -4.07 5.88 -10.54
CA PHE A 68 -5.21 5.62 -9.65
C PHE A 68 -6.50 5.24 -10.39
N GLN A 69 -6.52 5.32 -11.72
CA GLN A 69 -7.67 4.89 -12.49
C GLN A 69 -7.66 3.38 -12.63
N TRP A 70 -8.77 2.74 -12.25
CA TRP A 70 -8.94 1.29 -12.30
C TRP A 70 -8.50 0.70 -13.65
N LYS A 71 -8.93 1.31 -14.76
CA LYS A 71 -8.62 0.89 -16.14
C LYS A 71 -7.13 0.77 -16.43
N HIS A 72 -6.29 1.60 -15.82
CA HIS A 72 -4.85 1.69 -16.09
C HIS A 72 -3.98 0.97 -15.05
N MET A 73 -4.57 0.41 -13.99
CA MET A 73 -3.88 -0.45 -13.04
C MET A 73 -3.66 -1.85 -13.61
N SER A 74 -2.48 -2.42 -13.37
CA SER A 74 -2.23 -3.85 -13.60
C SER A 74 -2.92 -4.72 -12.55
N THR A 75 -2.98 -6.04 -12.79
CA THR A 75 -3.72 -6.99 -11.95
C THR A 75 -3.26 -6.98 -10.48
N THR A 76 -1.95 -6.92 -10.23
CA THR A 76 -1.38 -6.93 -8.88
C THR A 76 -1.80 -5.72 -8.02
N PRO A 77 -1.58 -4.46 -8.44
CA PRO A 77 -2.05 -3.31 -7.68
C PRO A 77 -3.58 -3.28 -7.54
N ARG A 78 -4.36 -3.75 -8.53
CA ARG A 78 -5.82 -3.89 -8.35
C ARG A 78 -6.18 -4.84 -7.22
N ALA A 79 -5.57 -6.03 -7.20
CA ALA A 79 -5.81 -7.02 -6.14
C ALA A 79 -5.41 -6.46 -4.77
N LEU A 80 -4.29 -5.76 -4.68
CA LEU A 80 -3.84 -5.13 -3.43
C LEU A 80 -4.78 -4.02 -2.95
N LEU A 81 -5.34 -3.22 -3.87
CA LEU A 81 -6.31 -2.18 -3.53
C LEU A 81 -7.61 -2.78 -3.00
N LEU A 82 -8.11 -3.85 -3.64
CA LEU A 82 -9.28 -4.57 -3.16
C LEU A 82 -9.03 -5.20 -1.79
N ALA A 83 -7.88 -5.87 -1.62
CA ALA A 83 -7.49 -6.45 -0.34
C ALA A 83 -7.42 -5.41 0.76
N ALA A 84 -6.82 -4.24 0.50
CA ALA A 84 -6.78 -3.12 1.43
C ALA A 84 -8.19 -2.65 1.81
N GLY A 85 -9.10 -2.49 0.85
CA GLY A 85 -10.48 -2.09 1.11
C GLY A 85 -11.25 -3.11 1.96
N MET A 86 -11.08 -4.41 1.68
CA MET A 86 -11.68 -5.49 2.46
C MET A 86 -11.14 -5.52 3.90
N LEU A 87 -9.82 -5.37 4.08
CA LEU A 87 -9.18 -5.33 5.39
C LEU A 87 -9.61 -4.09 6.20
N LEU A 88 -9.72 -2.91 5.58
CA LEU A 88 -10.25 -1.71 6.25
C LEU A 88 -11.70 -1.91 6.70
N THR A 89 -12.53 -2.48 5.82
CA THR A 89 -13.93 -2.77 6.15
C THR A 89 -14.03 -3.77 7.30
N LEU A 90 -13.18 -4.80 7.30
CA LEU A 90 -13.12 -5.77 8.40
C LEU A 90 -12.64 -5.14 9.71
N SER A 91 -11.58 -4.32 9.66
CA SER A 91 -11.03 -3.62 10.83
C SER A 91 -12.07 -2.69 11.46
N THR A 92 -12.78 -1.90 10.64
CA THR A 92 -13.84 -0.99 11.11
C THR A 92 -15.03 -1.74 11.68
N THR A 93 -15.44 -2.84 11.04
CA THR A 93 -16.52 -3.71 11.52
C THR A 93 -16.16 -4.31 12.88
N MET A 94 -14.95 -4.87 13.03
CA MET A 94 -14.47 -5.40 14.31
C MET A 94 -14.39 -4.32 15.40
N SER A 95 -13.88 -3.14 15.06
CA SER A 95 -13.83 -2.02 16.01
C SER A 95 -15.22 -1.57 16.46
N PHE A 96 -16.26 -1.73 15.63
CA PHE A 96 -17.63 -1.39 15.99
C PHE A 96 -18.25 -2.40 16.96
N PHE A 97 -17.88 -3.68 16.85
CA PHE A 97 -18.34 -4.74 17.75
C PHE A 97 -17.51 -4.89 19.03
N ASP A 98 -16.30 -4.33 19.07
CA ASP A 98 -15.44 -4.26 20.25
C ASP A 98 -15.80 -3.07 21.18
N LEU A 99 -16.76 -2.21 20.79
CA LEU A 99 -17.33 -1.12 21.60
C LEU A 99 -18.45 -1.63 22.52
#